data_AF-A1YF70-F1
#
_entry.id   AF-A1YF70-F1
#
_cell.length_a   1.000
_cell.length_b   1.000
_cell.length_c   1.000
_cell.angle_alpha   90.00
_cell.angle_beta   90.00
_cell.angle_gamma   90.00
#
_symmetry.space_group_name_H-M   'P 1'
#
loop_
_entity.id
_entity.type
_entity.pdbx_description
1 polymer ?
#
loop_
_entity_poly.entity_id
_entity_poly.type
_entity_poly.pdbx_seq_one_letter_code
_entity_poly.pdbx_strand_id
1 'polypeptide(L)'
;EPPKPPLNNFKMGMKLEAIDKKNPYLICPATIGDVKGDEVHITFDGWSGAFDYWCKYDSRDIFPVGWCRLTGDVLQPPGTS
;
A
#
# COMPACT_ATOMS: atom_id res chain seq x y z
N GLU A 1 18.36 7.77 -3.84
CA GLU A 1 16.96 7.35 -4.03
C GLU A 1 16.74 6.89 -5.47
N PRO A 2 15.94 5.84 -5.72
CA PRO A 2 15.55 5.52 -7.08
C PRO A 2 14.63 6.62 -7.63
N PRO A 3 14.69 6.88 -8.95
CA PRO A 3 13.94 7.95 -9.58
C PRO A 3 12.43 7.70 -9.48
N LYS A 4 11.68 8.79 -9.37
CA LYS A 4 10.22 8.80 -9.47
C LYS A 4 9.78 8.20 -10.82
N PRO A 5 8.85 7.25 -10.87
CA PRO A 5 8.28 6.79 -12.12
C PRO A 5 7.59 7.95 -12.87
N PRO A 6 7.64 8.02 -14.20
CA PRO A 6 7.14 9.17 -14.94
C PRO A 6 5.61 9.32 -14.92
N LEU A 7 4.88 8.23 -14.66
CA LEU A 7 3.42 8.17 -14.70
C LEU A 7 2.89 7.32 -13.55
N ASN A 8 1.71 7.71 -13.05
CA ASN A 8 0.91 6.86 -12.19
C ASN A 8 0.24 5.74 -13.01
N ASN A 9 0.68 4.51 -12.82
CA ASN A 9 0.14 3.33 -13.51
C ASN A 9 -0.75 2.44 -12.62
N PHE A 10 -1.04 2.87 -11.39
CA PHE A 10 -1.96 2.14 -10.52
C PHE A 10 -3.38 2.14 -11.08
N LYS A 11 -4.10 1.04 -10.83
CA LYS A 11 -5.51 0.88 -11.18
C LYS A 11 -6.25 0.38 -9.95
N MET A 12 -7.51 0.79 -9.81
CA MET A 12 -8.38 0.28 -8.75
C MET A 12 -8.41 -1.25 -8.77
N GLY A 13 -8.39 -1.86 -7.58
CA GLY A 13 -8.38 -3.30 -7.39
C GLY A 13 -7.00 -3.95 -7.46
N MET A 14 -5.93 -3.22 -7.83
CA MET A 14 -4.57 -3.75 -7.74
C MET A 14 -4.18 -3.98 -6.28
N LYS A 15 -3.50 -5.11 -6.02
CA LYS A 15 -2.98 -5.45 -4.68
C LYS A 15 -1.54 -4.99 -4.51
N LEU A 16 -1.19 -4.67 -3.27
CA LEU A 16 0.14 -4.21 -2.88
C LEU A 16 0.39 -4.47 -1.39
N GLU A 17 1.60 -4.18 -0.94
CA GLU A 17 1.98 -4.16 0.46
C GLU A 17 2.16 -2.70 0.89
N ALA A 18 1.62 -2.28 2.04
CA ALA A 18 1.65 -0.89 2.47
C ALA A 18 1.91 -0.76 3.98
N ILE A 19 2.62 0.30 4.37
CA ILE A 19 2.83 0.63 5.79
C ILE A 19 1.53 1.15 6.40
N ASP A 20 1.16 0.63 7.58
CA ASP A 20 0.14 1.26 8.42
C ASP A 20 0.72 2.53 9.06
N LYS A 21 0.21 3.70 8.66
CA LYS A 21 0.69 4.99 9.17
C LYS A 21 0.45 5.19 10.67
N LYS A 22 -0.50 4.46 11.29
CA LYS A 22 -0.71 4.49 12.74
C LYS A 22 0.24 3.53 13.48
N ASN A 23 0.73 2.50 12.80
CA ASN A 23 1.68 1.52 13.32
C ASN A 23 2.82 1.30 12.31
N PRO A 24 3.80 2.22 12.19
CA PRO A 24 4.79 2.20 11.11
C PRO A 24 5.69 0.96 11.03
N TYR A 25 5.67 0.10 12.05
CA TYR A 25 6.35 -1.20 12.07
C TYR A 25 5.58 -2.30 11.34
N LEU A 26 4.33 -2.05 10.92
CA LEU A 26 3.47 -3.02 10.26
C LEU A 26 3.40 -2.73 8.76
N ILE A 27 3.75 -3.73 7.97
CA ILE A 27 3.43 -3.79 6.54
C ILE A 27 2.27 -4.76 6.37
N CYS A 28 1.19 -4.28 5.75
CA CYS A 28 -0.06 -5.03 5.62
C CYS A 28 -0.44 -5.19 4.13
N PRO A 29 -1.18 -6.26 3.79
CA PRO A 29 -1.78 -6.40 2.48
C PRO A 29 -2.83 -5.30 2.28
N ALA A 30 -2.73 -4.62 1.15
CA ALA A 30 -3.62 -3.54 0.78
C ALA A 30 -4.09 -3.67 -0.67
N THR A 31 -5.11 -2.89 -0.98
CA THR A 31 -5.70 -2.77 -2.32
C THR A 31 -5.76 -1.28 -2.69
N ILE A 32 -5.56 -0.97 -3.97
CA ILE A 32 -5.86 0.37 -4.51
C ILE A 32 -7.37 0.54 -4.57
N GLY A 33 -7.93 1.33 -3.65
CA GLY A 33 -9.37 1.59 -3.59
C GLY A 33 -9.84 2.62 -4.63
N ASP A 34 -9.01 3.60 -4.94
CA ASP A 34 -9.31 4.70 -5.88
C ASP A 34 -8.01 5.35 -6.39
N VAL A 35 -8.08 6.05 -7.53
CA VAL A 35 -6.93 6.74 -8.16
C VAL A 35 -7.35 8.14 -8.61
N LYS A 36 -6.66 9.18 -8.16
CA LYS A 36 -6.92 10.59 -8.49
C LYS A 36 -5.64 11.31 -8.87
N GLY A 37 -5.38 11.39 -10.18
CA GLY A 37 -4.17 12.00 -10.72
C GLY A 37 -2.92 11.31 -10.16
N ASP A 38 -2.13 12.04 -9.37
CA ASP A 38 -0.91 11.52 -8.74
C ASP A 38 -1.15 10.84 -7.39
N GLU A 39 -2.38 10.77 -6.90
CA GLU A 39 -2.70 10.15 -5.62
C GLU A 39 -3.45 8.83 -5.80
N VAL A 40 -3.18 7.92 -4.88
CA VAL A 40 -3.81 6.61 -4.77
C VAL A 40 -4.39 6.43 -3.38
N HIS A 41 -5.57 5.83 -3.31
CA HIS A 41 -6.21 5.47 -2.05
C HIS A 41 -5.80 4.04 -1.65
N ILE A 42 -5.13 3.91 -0.52
CA ILE A 42 -4.69 2.64 0.04
C ILE A 42 -5.75 2.14 1.01
N THR A 43 -6.34 0.98 0.72
CA THR A 43 -7.32 0.33 1.58
C THR A 43 -6.76 -0.98 2.13
N PHE A 44 -6.80 -1.18 3.44
CA PHE A 44 -6.21 -2.37 4.06
C PHE A 44 -7.16 -3.58 4.04
N ASP A 45 -6.68 -4.71 3.50
CA ASP A 45 -7.49 -5.90 3.29
C ASP A 45 -7.95 -6.50 4.63
N GLY A 46 -9.27 -6.69 4.79
CA GLY A 46 -9.88 -7.29 5.99
C GLY A 46 -10.05 -6.35 7.19
N TRP A 47 -9.81 -5.05 7.00
CA TRP A 47 -10.04 -4.02 8.01
C TRP A 47 -11.20 -3.10 7.62
N SER A 48 -11.84 -2.45 8.60
CA SER A 48 -13.00 -1.57 8.41
C SER A 48 -12.70 -0.22 7.73
N GLY A 49 -11.50 -0.05 7.19
CA GLY A 49 -11.06 1.19 6.54
C GLY A 49 -10.59 2.30 7.49
N ALA A 50 -10.57 2.08 8.80
CA ALA A 50 -10.15 3.08 9.80
C ALA A 50 -8.68 3.52 9.68
N PHE A 51 -7.88 2.81 8.89
CA PHE A 51 -6.45 3.04 8.67
C PHE A 51 -6.13 3.41 7.22
N ASP A 52 -7.15 3.46 6.35
CA ASP A 52 -6.98 3.78 4.95
C ASP A 52 -6.47 5.21 4.78
N TYR A 53 -5.70 5.44 3.72
CA TYR A 53 -5.15 6.76 3.46
C TYR A 53 -4.91 7.02 1.99
N TRP A 54 -4.89 8.30 1.64
CA TRP A 54 -4.36 8.77 0.37
C TRP A 54 -2.85 9.01 0.47
N CYS A 55 -2.13 8.67 -0.60
CA CYS A 55 -0.73 9.01 -0.75
C CYS A 55 -0.38 9.20 -2.23
N LYS A 56 0.80 9.78 -2.50
CA LYS A 56 1.32 9.86 -3.87
C LYS A 56 1.67 8.48 -4.41
N TYR A 57 1.51 8.27 -5.71
CA TYR A 57 1.85 7.00 -6.36
C TYR A 57 3.34 6.62 -6.28
N ASP A 58 4.21 7.58 -5.98
CA ASP A 58 5.65 7.41 -5.79
C ASP A 58 6.06 7.37 -4.31
N SER A 59 5.09 7.21 -3.41
CA SER A 59 5.33 7.05 -1.97
C SER A 59 6.31 5.91 -1.69
N ARG A 60 7.18 6.11 -0.69
CA ARG A 60 8.12 5.10 -0.19
C ARG A 60 7.49 4.09 0.77
N ASP A 61 6.23 4.32 1.13
CA ASP A 61 5.49 3.53 2.12
C ASP A 61 4.59 2.47 1.47
N ILE A 62 4.66 2.34 0.14
CA ILE A 62 3.92 1.35 -0.64
C ILE A 62 4.90 0.52 -1.48
N PHE A 63 4.67 -0.79 -1.53
CA PHE A 63 5.57 -1.75 -2.11
C PHE A 63 4.85 -2.73 -3.02
N PRO A 64 5.51 -3.29 -4.05
CA PRO A 64 4.92 -4.34 -4.86
C PRO A 64 4.66 -5.60 -4.03
N VAL A 65 3.68 -6.40 -4.45
CA VAL A 65 3.41 -7.73 -3.86
C VAL A 65 4.69 -8.57 -3.88
N GLY A 66 5.06 -9.13 -2.72
CA GLY A 66 6.25 -9.93 -2.51
C GLY A 66 7.45 -9.16 -1.95
N TRP A 67 7.31 -7.86 -1.64
CA TRP A 67 8.39 -7.05 -1.10
C TRP A 67 8.90 -7.56 0.26
N CYS A 68 8.02 -7.77 1.24
CA CYS A 68 8.42 -8.33 2.54
C CYS A 68 9.17 -9.65 2.38
N ARG A 69 8.70 -10.53 1.49
CA ARG A 69 9.37 -11.81 1.20
C ARG A 69 10.77 -11.59 0.60
N LEU A 70 10.94 -10.59 -0.25
CA LEU A 70 12.21 -10.29 -0.92
C LEU A 70 13.23 -9.69 0.06
N THR A 71 12.79 -8.84 0.98
CA THR A 71 13.67 -8.10 1.90
C THR A 71 13.88 -8.79 3.24
N GLY A 72 13.11 -9.84 3.55
CA GLY A 72 13.13 -10.53 4.83
C GLY A 72 12.29 -9.87 5.91
N ASP A 73 11.39 -8.96 5.52
CA ASP A 73 10.42 -8.32 6.41
C ASP A 73 9.16 -9.20 6.61
N VAL A 74 8.29 -8.83 7.55
CA VAL A 74 7.08 -9.58 7.90
C VAL A 74 5.84 -8.88 7.36
N LEU A 75 5.20 -9.49 6.37
CA LEU A 75 3.87 -9.11 5.92
C LEU A 75 2.82 -9.60 6.93
N GLN A 76 2.01 -8.70 7.45
CA GLN A 76 0.90 -9.05 8.34
C GLN A 76 -0.19 -9.84 7.58
N PRO A 77 -0.93 -10.74 8.25
CA PRO A 77 -2.14 -11.31 7.65
C PRO A 77 -3.20 -10.22 7.44
N PRO A 78 -4.15 -10.41 6.49
CA PRO A 78 -5.29 -9.52 6.37
C PRO A 78 -6.14 -9.55 7.65
N GLY A 79 -6.88 -8.48 7.90
CA GLY A 79 -7.80 -8.41 9.02
C GLY A 79 -8.97 -9.39 8.88
N THR A 80 -9.75 -9.52 9.94
CA THR A 80 -10.88 -10.47 10.01
C THR A 80 -12.24 -9.79 10.13
N SER A 81 -12.33 -8.49 9.78
CA SER A 81 -13.57 -7.70 9.91
C SER A 81 -14.58 -8.00 8.81
#